data_AF-A0A753D3K8-F1
#
_entry.id   AF-A0A753D3K8-F1
#
_cell.length_a   1.000
_cell.length_b   1.000
_cell.length_c   1.000
_cell.angle_alpha   90.00
_cell.angle_beta   90.00
_cell.angle_gamma   90.00
#
_symmetry.space_group_name_H-M   'P 1'
#
loop_
_entity.id
_entity.type
_entity.pdbx_description
1 polymer ?
#
loop_
_entity_poly.entity_id
_entity_poly.type
_entity_poly.pdbx_seq_one_letter_code
_entity_poly.pdbx_strand_id
1 'polypeptide(L)'
;DLYETVFTDELMADELLASIKVLSVIENKKKLLQSSIRKEEKFNSAHMFLIDGAYHVLFAVGQICDAKGVDRLNYQKAITFVPAAIKYISAMVEKAQRDDASFSFNRYFKDAKTKTKIAAYIQGMEKGL
;
A
#
# COMPACT_ATOMS: atom_id res chain seq x y z
N ASP A 1 5.82 13.21 -28.55
CA ASP A 1 6.59 13.85 -27.47
C ASP A 1 6.18 13.49 -26.07
N LEU A 2 5.03 13.90 -25.51
CA LEU A 2 4.68 13.53 -24.12
C LEU A 2 4.55 12.01 -23.89
N TYR A 3 4.11 11.27 -24.92
CA TYR A 3 3.95 9.81 -24.85
C TYR A 3 5.29 9.11 -24.65
N GLU A 4 6.31 9.47 -25.42
CA GLU A 4 7.67 8.90 -25.29
C GLU A 4 8.41 9.35 -24.03
N THR A 5 7.94 10.44 -23.39
CA THR A 5 8.50 10.88 -22.09
C THR A 5 7.91 10.10 -20.91
N VAL A 6 6.68 9.58 -21.05
CA VAL A 6 5.97 8.83 -19.99
C VAL A 6 6.21 7.33 -20.13
N PHE A 7 6.26 6.82 -21.36
CA PHE A 7 6.58 5.42 -21.68
C PHE A 7 8.05 5.33 -22.06
N THR A 8 8.91 5.24 -21.06
CA THR A 8 10.31 4.85 -21.22
C THR A 8 10.41 3.33 -21.16
N ASP A 9 11.52 2.73 -21.61
CA ASP A 9 11.77 1.29 -21.45
C ASP A 9 11.72 0.80 -19.98
N GLU A 10 11.74 1.73 -19.01
CA GLU A 10 11.62 1.46 -17.57
C GLU A 10 10.18 1.52 -17.02
N LEU A 11 9.20 2.00 -17.79
CA LEU A 11 7.80 2.11 -17.35
C LEU A 11 6.84 1.81 -18.51
N MET A 12 6.49 0.54 -18.64
CA MET A 12 5.60 0.06 -19.70
C MET A 12 4.12 0.34 -19.36
N ALA A 13 3.30 0.52 -20.39
CA ALA A 13 1.86 0.75 -20.24
C ALA A 13 1.17 -0.35 -19.42
N ASP A 14 1.64 -1.59 -19.54
CA ASP A 14 1.12 -2.73 -18.79
C ASP A 14 1.43 -2.65 -17.29
N GLU A 15 2.61 -2.13 -16.92
CA GLU A 15 2.99 -1.92 -15.52
C GLU A 15 2.13 -0.85 -14.86
N LEU A 16 1.85 0.23 -15.59
CA LEU A 16 0.92 1.27 -15.18
C LEU A 16 -0.49 0.72 -15.04
N LEU A 17 -0.97 -0.04 -16.04
CA LEU A 17 -2.31 -0.61 -16.03
C LEU A 17 -2.51 -1.58 -14.86
N ALA A 18 -1.57 -2.50 -14.63
CA ALA A 18 -1.63 -3.44 -13.53
C ALA A 18 -1.63 -2.71 -12.18
N SER A 19 -0.76 -1.71 -12.01
CA SER A 19 -0.67 -0.90 -10.80
C SER A 19 -1.95 -0.11 -10.54
N ILE A 20 -2.57 0.48 -11.58
CA ILE A 20 -3.85 1.20 -11.47
C ILE A 20 -4.97 0.25 -11.07
N LYS A 21 -5.02 -0.97 -11.64
CA LYS A 21 -6.02 -1.97 -11.27
C LYS A 21 -5.91 -2.36 -9.80
N VAL A 22 -4.70 -2.58 -9.29
CA VAL A 22 -4.50 -2.85 -7.84
C VAL A 22 -4.86 -1.62 -6.99
N LEU A 23 -4.42 -0.42 -7.40
CA LEU A 23 -4.71 0.83 -6.70
C LEU A 23 -6.22 1.09 -6.61
N SER A 24 -6.99 0.76 -7.65
CA SER A 24 -8.45 0.94 -7.63
C SER A 24 -9.13 0.13 -6.51
N VAL A 25 -8.64 -1.07 -6.21
CA VAL A 25 -9.13 -1.89 -5.09
C VAL A 25 -8.81 -1.23 -3.75
N ILE A 26 -7.62 -0.64 -3.62
CA ILE A 26 -7.18 0.08 -2.40
C ILE A 26 -8.00 1.37 -2.22
N GLU A 27 -8.17 2.16 -3.29
CA GLU A 27 -8.96 3.39 -3.28
C GLU A 27 -10.44 3.12 -2.98
N ASN A 28 -11.00 2.00 -3.45
CA ASN A 28 -12.35 1.58 -3.05
C ASN A 28 -12.44 1.35 -1.54
N LYS A 29 -11.44 0.70 -0.91
CA LYS A 29 -11.42 0.53 0.55
C LYS A 29 -11.28 1.86 1.29
N LYS A 30 -10.43 2.76 0.80
CA LYS A 30 -10.30 4.13 1.33
C LYS A 30 -11.62 4.91 1.22
N LYS A 31 -12.30 4.83 0.07
CA LYS A 31 -13.59 5.50 -0.15
C LYS A 31 -14.67 4.97 0.80
N LEU A 32 -14.73 3.65 1.01
CA LEU A 32 -15.64 3.03 1.98
C LEU A 32 -15.36 3.52 3.40
N LEU A 33 -14.09 3.53 3.82
CA LEU A 33 -13.68 4.07 5.12
C LEU A 33 -14.09 5.53 5.29
N GLN A 34 -13.76 6.39 4.32
CA GLN A 34 -14.13 7.81 4.35
C GLN A 34 -15.65 8.00 4.37
N SER A 35 -16.41 7.12 3.70
CA SER A 35 -17.87 7.13 3.75
C SER A 35 -18.38 6.80 5.15
N SER A 36 -17.87 5.74 5.78
CA SER A 36 -18.29 5.36 7.13
C SER A 36 -17.95 6.43 8.16
N ILE A 37 -16.79 7.10 8.04
CA ILE A 37 -16.43 8.25 8.90
C ILE A 37 -17.45 9.38 8.74
N ARG A 38 -17.77 9.79 7.51
CA ARG A 38 -18.74 10.88 7.26
C ARG A 38 -20.15 10.57 7.75
N LYS A 39 -20.52 9.29 7.78
CA LYS A 39 -21.84 8.82 8.22
C LYS A 39 -21.88 8.42 9.69
N GLU A 40 -20.77 8.58 10.42
CA GLU A 40 -20.64 8.14 11.81
C GLU A 40 -20.96 6.63 12.01
N GLU A 41 -20.75 5.83 10.97
CA GLU A 41 -20.89 4.38 11.00
C GLU A 41 -19.68 3.76 11.70
N LYS A 42 -19.84 2.54 12.25
CA LYS A 42 -18.70 1.79 12.81
C LYS A 42 -17.66 1.51 11.72
N PHE A 43 -16.41 1.84 12.00
CA PHE A 43 -15.26 1.54 11.14
C PHE A 43 -14.08 1.00 11.96
N ASN A 44 -13.13 0.34 11.29
CA ASN A 44 -11.88 -0.07 11.91
C ASN A 44 -10.91 1.12 11.96
N SER A 45 -10.63 1.64 13.15
CA SER A 45 -9.68 2.76 13.35
C SER A 45 -8.26 2.41 12.89
N ALA A 46 -7.89 1.13 12.91
CA ALA A 46 -6.60 0.65 12.40
C ALA A 46 -6.46 0.88 10.88
N HIS A 47 -7.56 1.11 10.15
CA HIS A 47 -7.52 1.42 8.72
C HIS A 47 -7.42 2.93 8.43
N MET A 48 -7.43 3.82 9.43
CA MET A 48 -7.36 5.27 9.25
C MET A 48 -6.16 5.72 8.41
N PHE A 49 -5.05 4.97 8.49
CA PHE A 49 -3.85 5.25 7.72
C PHE A 49 -4.10 5.23 6.21
N LEU A 50 -5.13 4.55 5.71
CA LEU A 50 -5.43 4.45 4.27
C LEU A 50 -5.66 5.83 3.63
N ILE A 51 -6.09 6.83 4.39
CA ILE A 51 -6.34 8.19 3.89
C ILE A 51 -5.05 8.81 3.33
N ASP A 52 -3.94 8.70 4.08
CA ASP A 52 -2.61 9.21 3.71
C ASP A 52 -1.68 8.14 3.10
N GLY A 53 -1.99 6.86 3.33
CA GLY A 53 -1.09 5.72 3.12
C GLY A 53 -1.48 4.79 1.98
N ALA A 54 -2.47 5.11 1.15
CA ALA A 54 -2.93 4.23 0.06
C ALA A 54 -1.80 3.80 -0.90
N TYR A 55 -0.92 4.72 -1.28
CA TYR A 55 0.24 4.40 -2.13
C TYR A 55 1.26 3.49 -1.43
N HIS A 56 1.37 3.54 -0.11
CA HIS A 56 2.23 2.65 0.65
C HIS A 56 1.67 1.23 0.71
N VAL A 57 0.33 1.07 0.66
CA VAL A 57 -0.31 -0.24 0.47
C VAL A 57 -0.02 -0.79 -0.92
N LEU A 58 -0.11 0.03 -1.97
CA LEU A 58 0.24 -0.40 -3.33
C LEU A 58 1.70 -0.87 -3.41
N PHE A 59 2.61 -0.09 -2.82
CA PHE A 59 4.02 -0.47 -2.71
C PHE A 59 4.19 -1.80 -1.95
N ALA A 60 3.49 -1.98 -0.83
CA ALA A 60 3.51 -3.22 -0.06
C ALA A 60 2.99 -4.42 -0.86
N VAL A 61 1.95 -4.27 -1.69
CA VAL A 61 1.51 -5.35 -2.61
C VAL A 61 2.64 -5.76 -3.55
N GLY A 62 3.36 -4.79 -4.13
CA GLY A 62 4.53 -5.07 -4.98
C GLY A 62 5.61 -5.85 -4.25
N GLN A 63 5.91 -5.48 -3.00
CA GLN A 63 6.88 -6.19 -2.17
C GLN A 63 6.46 -7.63 -1.82
N ILE A 64 5.15 -7.86 -1.59
CA ILE A 64 4.62 -9.21 -1.37
C ILE A 64 4.74 -10.03 -2.66
N CYS A 65 4.43 -9.45 -3.82
CA CYS A 65 4.60 -10.11 -5.11
C CYS A 65 6.07 -10.54 -5.31
N ASP A 66 7.03 -9.66 -5.06
CA ASP A 66 8.46 -9.97 -5.16
C ASP A 66 8.86 -11.13 -4.25
N ALA A 67 8.45 -11.06 -2.98
CA ALA A 67 8.81 -12.08 -2.00
C ALA A 67 8.21 -13.45 -2.35
N LYS A 68 7.06 -13.48 -3.01
CA LYS A 68 6.36 -14.70 -3.44
C LYS A 68 6.70 -15.14 -4.88
N GLY A 69 7.59 -14.44 -5.58
CA GLY A 69 7.89 -14.71 -6.99
C GLY A 69 6.67 -14.58 -7.91
N VAL A 70 5.74 -13.68 -7.58
CA VAL A 70 4.55 -13.40 -8.40
C VAL A 70 4.85 -12.24 -9.32
N ASP A 71 4.59 -12.42 -10.61
CA ASP A 71 4.62 -11.35 -11.59
C ASP A 71 3.63 -10.25 -11.20
N ARG A 72 4.14 -9.02 -11.03
CA ARG A 72 3.36 -7.84 -10.68
C ARG A 72 2.37 -7.43 -11.78
N LEU A 73 2.62 -7.82 -13.03
CA LEU A 73 1.71 -7.60 -14.16
C LEU A 73 0.46 -8.47 -14.08
N ASN A 74 0.52 -9.60 -13.36
CA ASN A 74 -0.64 -10.42 -13.05
C ASN A 74 -1.49 -9.76 -11.96
N TYR A 75 -2.22 -8.70 -12.35
CA TYR A 75 -3.02 -7.93 -11.41
C TYR A 75 -4.07 -8.79 -10.70
N GLN A 76 -4.62 -9.82 -11.35
CA GLN A 76 -5.60 -10.73 -10.75
C GLN A 76 -5.01 -11.45 -9.54
N LYS A 77 -3.73 -11.83 -9.60
CA LYS A 77 -3.04 -12.41 -8.45
C LYS A 77 -2.62 -11.34 -7.46
N ALA A 78 -2.09 -10.21 -7.92
CA ALA A 78 -1.64 -9.12 -7.06
C ALA A 78 -2.76 -8.54 -6.17
N ILE A 79 -4.00 -8.39 -6.68
CA ILE A 79 -5.12 -7.89 -5.88
C ILE A 79 -5.44 -8.79 -4.67
N THR A 80 -5.14 -10.08 -4.74
CA THR A 80 -5.38 -11.02 -3.64
C THR A 80 -4.49 -10.72 -2.43
N PHE A 81 -3.39 -9.98 -2.63
CA PHE A 81 -2.47 -9.57 -1.57
C PHE A 81 -2.83 -8.23 -0.92
N VAL A 82 -3.80 -7.47 -1.45
CA VAL A 82 -4.23 -6.20 -0.85
C VAL A 82 -4.62 -6.35 0.62
N PRO A 83 -5.40 -7.36 1.06
CA PRO A 83 -5.71 -7.54 2.48
C PRO A 83 -4.45 -7.76 3.35
N ALA A 84 -3.48 -8.54 2.87
CA ALA A 84 -2.22 -8.78 3.57
C ALA A 84 -1.37 -7.50 3.66
N ALA A 85 -1.26 -6.75 2.56
CA ALA A 85 -0.58 -5.47 2.52
C ALA A 85 -1.17 -4.47 3.53
N ILE A 86 -2.51 -4.36 3.58
CA ILE A 86 -3.19 -3.50 4.57
C ILE A 86 -2.86 -3.94 6.00
N LYS A 87 -2.90 -5.26 6.27
CA LYS A 87 -2.55 -5.80 7.59
C LYS A 87 -1.11 -5.45 7.99
N TYR A 88 -0.15 -5.60 7.09
CA TYR A 88 1.25 -5.28 7.36
C TYR A 88 1.47 -3.78 7.61
N ILE A 89 0.89 -2.91 6.78
CA ILE A 89 1.00 -1.46 7.00
C ILE A 89 0.30 -1.06 8.32
N SER A 90 -0.87 -1.64 8.63
CA SER A 90 -1.55 -1.41 9.91
C SER A 90 -0.65 -1.74 11.10
N ALA A 91 -0.03 -2.91 11.10
CA ALA A 91 0.85 -3.34 12.19
C ALA A 91 2.06 -2.40 12.38
N MET A 92 2.66 -1.94 11.27
CA MET A 92 3.77 -0.99 11.30
C MET A 92 3.34 0.38 11.83
N VAL A 93 2.17 0.85 11.41
CA VAL A 93 1.60 2.14 11.84
C VAL A 93 1.20 2.11 13.30
N GLU A 94 0.54 1.04 13.76
CA GLU A 94 0.19 0.86 15.17
C GLU A 94 1.43 0.83 16.05
N LYS A 95 2.52 0.19 15.60
CA LYS A 95 3.79 0.23 16.30
C LYS A 95 4.33 1.66 16.37
N ALA A 96 4.37 2.37 15.24
CA ALA A 96 4.84 3.75 15.21
C ALA A 96 4.00 4.70 16.09
N GLN A 97 2.68 4.50 16.15
CA GLN A 97 1.78 5.25 17.04
C GLN A 97 2.09 5.01 18.52
N ARG A 98 2.47 3.79 18.90
CA ARG A 98 2.87 3.49 20.28
C ARG A 98 4.23 4.08 20.63
N ASP A 99 5.16 4.05 19.69
CA ASP A 99 6.55 4.48 19.91
C ASP A 99 6.73 6.00 19.83
N ASP A 100 5.78 6.73 19.24
CA ASP A 100 5.88 8.17 18.97
C ASP A 100 4.62 8.93 19.42
N ALA A 101 4.70 9.61 20.56
CA ALA A 101 3.61 10.40 21.12
C ALA A 101 3.15 11.56 20.22
N SER A 102 3.96 11.97 19.24
CA SER A 102 3.64 13.04 18.29
C SER A 102 3.20 12.51 16.92
N PHE A 103 2.88 11.22 16.83
CA PHE A 103 2.58 10.55 15.57
C PHE A 103 1.47 11.24 14.77
N SER A 104 1.70 11.38 13.48
CA SER A 104 0.64 11.63 12.50
C SER A 104 0.87 10.78 11.25
N PHE A 105 -0.20 10.30 10.62
CA PHE A 105 -0.10 9.51 9.39
C PHE A 105 0.63 10.29 8.29
N ASN A 106 0.32 11.57 8.13
CA ASN A 106 0.95 12.43 7.13
C ASN A 106 2.48 12.50 7.29
N ARG A 107 2.98 12.71 8.53
CA ARG A 107 4.43 12.72 8.79
C ARG A 107 5.05 11.36 8.57
N TYR A 108 4.40 10.30 9.05
CA TYR A 108 4.90 8.93 8.92
C TYR A 108 5.07 8.51 7.46
N PHE A 109 4.09 8.79 6.60
CA PHE A 109 4.14 8.41 5.18
C PHE A 109 4.96 9.37 4.30
N LYS A 110 5.33 10.56 4.78
CA LYS A 110 6.26 11.45 4.09
C LYS A 110 7.73 11.19 4.42
N ASP A 111 8.03 10.42 5.45
CA ASP A 111 9.39 10.00 5.77
C ASP A 111 9.96 9.15 4.62
N ALA A 112 11.08 9.59 4.04
CA ALA A 112 11.76 8.93 2.93
C ALA A 112 12.15 7.48 3.24
N LYS A 113 12.36 7.13 4.52
CA LYS A 113 12.72 5.79 4.97
C LYS A 113 11.51 4.85 5.09
N THR A 114 10.29 5.35 5.01
CA THR A 114 9.09 4.53 5.23
C THR A 114 8.97 3.39 4.21
N LYS A 115 9.26 3.62 2.93
CA LYS A 115 9.29 2.55 1.92
C LYS A 115 10.35 1.48 2.23
N THR A 116 11.55 1.88 2.64
CA THR A 116 12.61 0.94 3.04
C THR A 116 12.20 0.11 4.25
N LYS A 117 11.57 0.72 5.26
CA LYS A 117 11.04 0.02 6.43
C LYS A 117 9.96 -0.99 6.04
N ILE A 118 9.06 -0.62 5.12
CA ILE A 118 8.00 -1.49 4.61
C ILE A 118 8.59 -2.69 3.88
N ALA A 119 9.54 -2.45 2.97
CA ALA A 119 10.22 -3.52 2.24
C ALA A 119 10.91 -4.50 3.20
N ALA A 120 11.70 -4.00 4.15
CA ALA A 120 12.38 -4.83 5.14
C ALA A 120 11.39 -5.66 5.99
N TYR A 121 10.29 -5.05 6.43
CA TYR A 121 9.25 -5.74 7.20
C TYR A 121 8.62 -6.88 6.40
N ILE A 122 8.20 -6.60 5.16
CA ILE A 122 7.54 -7.60 4.30
C ILE A 122 8.47 -8.74 3.94
N GLN A 123 9.73 -8.44 3.58
CA GLN A 123 10.72 -9.47 3.30
C GLN A 123 10.96 -10.37 4.51
N GLY A 124 10.94 -9.83 5.73
CA GLY A 124 11.02 -10.62 6.96
C GLY A 124 9.79 -11.50 7.19
N MET A 125 8.59 -11.01 6.91
CA MET A 125 7.33 -11.77 7.07
C MET A 125 7.17 -12.89 6.04
N GLU A 126 7.59 -12.65 4.80
CA GLU A 126 7.36 -13.59 3.69
C GLU A 126 8.49 -14.62 3.51
N LYS A 127 9.72 -14.32 3.96
CA LYS A 127 10.85 -15.28 3.98
C LYS A 127 10.93 -16.13 5.25
N GLY A 128 10.12 -15.80 6.27
CA GLY A 128 10.01 -16.54 7.53
C GLY A 128 9.02 -17.72 7.48
N LEU A 129 8.48 -18.04 6.30
CA LEU A 129 7.66 -19.21 5.98
C LEU A 129 8.45 -20.13 5.04
#